data_AF-A0A850U183-F1
#
_entry.id   AF-A0A850U183-F1
#
_cell.length_a   1.000
_cell.length_b   1.000
_cell.length_c   1.000
_cell.angle_alpha   90.00
_cell.angle_beta   90.00
_cell.angle_gamma   90.00
#
_symmetry.space_group_name_H-M   'P 1'
#
loop_
_entity.id
_entity.type
_entity.pdbx_description
1 polymer ?
#
loop_
_entity_poly.entity_id
_entity_poly.type
_entity_poly.pdbx_seq_one_letter_code
_entity_poly.pdbx_strand_id
1 'polypeptide(L)'
;CHNGGVANLTECLCPPGYSGPTCETVDATDQCAGGSTAVGNQCVCPPGRSGPRCDTRDETTACQNGGTAVGTECYCPGGFYGPHCQVPSPTPSAPTSLPVVCHNGGVANLTECLCPPGYSGPTCETVDATDQCAGGSTAVGNQCVCPPGRSGPRCDTR
;
A
#
# COMPACT_ATOMS: atom_id res chain seq x y z
N CYS A 1 7.83 10.31 52.35
CA CYS A 1 7.67 9.66 51.05
C CYS A 1 6.51 10.30 50.32
N HIS A 2 6.68 10.57 49.03
CA HIS A 2 5.66 11.13 48.14
C HIS A 2 4.88 10.01 47.44
N ASN A 3 3.75 10.37 46.79
CA ASN A 3 2.99 9.48 45.90
C ASN A 3 2.57 8.13 46.53
N GLY A 4 2.32 8.09 47.84
CA GLY A 4 1.91 6.87 48.53
C GLY A 4 3.04 5.89 48.91
N GLY A 5 4.30 6.32 48.81
CA GLY A 5 5.43 5.53 49.31
C GLY A 5 5.40 5.29 50.82
N VAL A 6 5.88 4.12 51.23
CA VAL A 6 5.93 3.72 52.65
C VAL A 6 7.32 4.03 53.18
N ALA A 7 7.38 4.76 54.30
CA ALA A 7 8.65 5.07 54.95
C ALA A 7 9.23 3.80 55.60
N ASN A 8 10.46 3.45 55.22
CA ASN A 8 11.23 2.36 55.81
C ASN A 8 12.55 2.92 56.36
N LEU A 9 12.54 3.23 57.67
CA LEU A 9 13.66 3.82 58.40
C LEU A 9 14.15 5.14 57.78
N THR A 10 15.12 5.08 56.88
CA THR A 10 15.76 6.23 56.20
C THR A 10 15.44 6.33 54.72
N GLU A 11 14.79 5.32 54.14
CA GLU A 11 14.45 5.28 52.71
C GLU A 11 12.94 5.11 52.50
N CYS A 12 12.48 5.53 51.32
CA CYS A 12 11.09 5.34 50.92
C CYS A 12 10.96 4.11 50.03
N LEU A 13 10.13 3.15 50.45
CA LEU A 13 9.68 2.07 49.58
C LEU A 13 8.62 2.64 48.64
N CYS A 14 8.98 2.76 47.37
CA CYS A 14 8.12 3.36 46.36
C CYS A 14 7.10 2.35 45.82
N PRO A 15 5.84 2.78 45.61
CA PRO A 15 4.86 1.96 44.93
C PRO A 15 5.25 1.80 43.46
N PRO A 16 4.69 0.80 42.75
CA PRO A 16 4.91 0.62 41.32
C PRO A 16 4.67 1.94 40.56
N GLY A 17 5.58 2.27 39.65
CA GLY A 17 5.54 3.50 38.86
C GLY A 17 6.20 4.72 39.50
N TYR A 18 6.85 4.57 40.66
CA TYR A 18 7.61 5.63 41.31
C TYR A 18 8.98 5.15 41.78
N SER A 19 9.96 6.05 41.72
CA SER A 19 11.34 5.81 42.08
C SER A 19 12.00 7.06 42.67
N GLY A 20 13.25 6.94 43.13
CA GLY A 20 13.97 7.99 43.84
C GLY A 20 13.88 7.90 45.36
N PRO A 21 14.78 8.58 46.09
CA PRO A 21 14.94 8.47 47.54
C PRO A 21 13.69 8.82 48.34
N THR A 22 12.80 9.65 47.78
CA THR A 22 11.54 10.05 48.40
C THR A 22 10.31 9.66 47.59
N CYS A 23 10.46 8.85 46.53
CA CYS A 23 9.42 8.51 45.55
C CYS A 23 8.90 9.74 44.78
N GLU A 24 9.78 10.71 44.56
CA GLU A 24 9.54 11.93 43.79
C GLU A 24 9.61 11.70 42.28
N THR A 25 10.33 10.67 41.85
CA THR A 25 10.54 10.34 40.44
C THR A 25 9.44 9.40 40.00
N VAL A 26 8.86 9.64 38.82
CA VAL A 26 7.91 8.71 38.22
C VAL A 26 8.69 7.76 37.33
N ASP A 27 8.54 6.45 37.52
CA ASP A 27 9.30 5.44 36.78
C ASP A 27 8.77 5.31 35.33
N ALA A 28 9.61 5.64 34.35
CA ALA A 28 9.24 5.83 32.94
C ALA A 28 8.66 4.58 32.27
N THR A 29 9.02 3.38 32.74
CA THR A 29 8.47 2.13 32.20
C THR A 29 7.02 1.87 32.61
N ASP A 30 6.54 2.51 33.67
CA ASP A 30 5.13 2.47 34.08
C ASP A 30 4.32 3.66 33.54
N GLN A 31 4.98 4.64 32.90
CA GLN A 31 4.33 5.87 32.44
C GLN A 31 3.49 5.67 31.16
N CYS A 32 3.85 4.76 30.26
CA CYS A 32 3.24 4.70 28.93
C CYS A 32 2.32 3.47 28.77
N ALA A 33 1.03 3.68 28.56
CA ALA A 33 0.01 2.63 28.48
C ALA A 33 -0.24 2.12 27.05
N GLY A 34 -0.61 0.85 26.93
CA GLY A 34 -1.21 0.33 25.69
C GLY A 34 -0.26 0.18 24.50
N GLY A 35 1.00 -0.20 24.75
CA GLY A 35 1.99 -0.52 23.70
C GLY A 35 2.82 0.68 23.21
N SER A 36 2.69 1.83 23.85
CA SER A 36 3.49 3.04 23.59
C SER A 36 4.95 2.89 24.01
N THR A 37 5.83 3.63 23.32
CA THR A 37 7.28 3.63 23.58
C THR A 37 7.66 4.82 24.44
N ALA A 38 8.36 4.60 25.54
CA ALA A 38 8.94 5.67 26.35
C ALA A 38 10.23 6.20 25.71
N VAL A 39 10.33 7.51 25.53
CA VAL A 39 11.56 8.21 25.12
C VAL A 39 11.90 9.23 26.20
N GLY A 40 12.78 8.84 27.14
CA GLY A 40 13.05 9.61 28.34
C GLY A 40 11.83 9.67 29.26
N ASN A 41 11.33 10.88 29.56
CA ASN A 41 10.14 11.12 30.39
C ASN A 41 8.87 11.39 29.56
N GLN A 42 8.90 11.18 28.23
CA GLN A 42 7.75 11.37 27.36
C GLN A 42 7.33 10.06 26.70
N CYS A 43 6.03 9.86 26.56
CA CYS A 43 5.47 8.72 25.86
C CYS A 43 5.21 9.05 24.39
N VAL A 44 5.68 8.17 23.50
CA VAL A 44 5.33 8.19 22.08
C VAL A 44 4.14 7.26 21.89
N CYS A 45 2.98 7.84 21.57
CA CYS A 45 1.73 7.11 21.48
C CYS A 45 1.58 6.40 20.13
N PRO A 46 1.13 5.14 20.13
CA PRO A 46 0.77 4.47 18.91
C PRO A 46 -0.53 5.06 18.33
N PRO A 47 -0.80 4.86 17.03
CA PRO A 47 -2.07 5.19 16.40
C PRO A 47 -3.26 4.71 17.23
N GLY A 48 -4.23 5.58 17.48
CA GLY A 48 -5.42 5.25 18.27
C GLY A 48 -5.33 5.63 19.75
N ARG A 49 -4.21 6.22 20.18
CA ARG A 49 -3.97 6.63 21.58
C ARG A 49 -3.38 8.02 21.66
N SER A 50 -3.70 8.74 22.73
CA SER A 50 -3.20 10.08 23.01
C SER A 50 -3.07 10.33 24.50
N GLY A 51 -2.59 11.52 24.85
CA GLY A 51 -2.32 11.94 26.23
C GLY A 51 -0.86 11.68 26.66
N PRO A 52 -0.45 12.25 27.80
CA PRO A 52 0.94 12.19 28.28
C PRO A 52 1.41 10.76 28.58
N ARG A 53 0.46 9.85 28.81
CA ARG A 53 0.68 8.43 29.09
C ARG A 53 0.14 7.50 28.01
N CYS A 54 -0.38 8.01 26.90
CA CYS A 54 -1.03 7.21 25.84
C CYS A 54 -2.18 6.31 26.34
N ASP A 55 -2.79 6.67 27.46
CA ASP A 55 -3.89 5.96 28.11
C ASP A 55 -5.25 6.36 27.55
N THR A 56 -5.34 7.52 26.91
CA THR A 56 -6.55 8.04 26.31
C THR A 56 -6.74 7.44 24.92
N ARG A 57 -7.93 6.91 24.64
CA ARG A 57 -8.28 6.40 23.32
C ARG A 57 -8.58 7.56 22.38
N ASP A 58 -7.94 7.57 21.22
CA ASP A 58 -8.07 8.62 20.23
C ASP A 58 -8.36 8.03 18.84
N GLU A 59 -9.64 7.91 18.52
CA GLU A 59 -10.09 7.35 17.23
C GLU A 59 -9.63 8.16 16.02
N THR A 60 -9.27 9.44 16.20
CA THR A 60 -8.89 10.30 15.09
C THR A 60 -7.54 9.91 14.50
N THR A 61 -6.68 9.27 15.29
CA THR A 61 -5.35 8.79 14.87
C THR A 61 -5.29 7.28 14.67
N ALA A 62 -6.40 6.56 14.92
CA ALA A 62 -6.43 5.11 14.81
C ALA A 62 -6.30 4.67 13.34
N CYS A 63 -5.58 3.56 13.11
CA CYS A 63 -5.53 2.95 11.79
C CYS A 63 -6.93 2.42 11.41
N GLN A 64 -7.44 2.85 10.27
CA GLN A 64 -8.76 2.49 9.76
C GLN A 64 -8.70 1.33 8.76
N ASN A 65 -9.85 0.79 8.40
CA ASN A 65 -10.00 -0.20 7.32
C ASN A 65 -9.09 -1.44 7.43
N GLY A 66 -8.80 -1.88 8.65
CA GLY A 66 -7.94 -3.04 8.91
C GLY A 66 -6.43 -2.76 8.84
N GLY A 67 -6.03 -1.47 8.89
CA GLY A 67 -4.63 -1.06 9.02
C GLY A 67 -4.00 -1.58 10.32
N THR A 68 -2.73 -2.00 10.23
CA THR A 68 -1.95 -2.48 11.38
C THR A 68 -1.05 -1.37 11.89
N ALA A 69 -1.17 -1.02 13.16
CA ALA A 69 -0.29 -0.04 13.80
C ALA A 69 1.08 -0.68 14.11
N VAL A 70 2.16 -0.07 13.63
CA VAL A 70 3.53 -0.46 13.97
C VAL A 70 4.28 0.80 14.38
N GLY A 71 4.59 0.92 15.67
CA GLY A 71 5.14 2.15 16.24
C GLY A 71 4.14 3.31 16.13
N THR A 72 4.53 4.37 15.42
CA THR A 72 3.70 5.58 15.18
C THR A 72 3.00 5.57 13.82
N GLU A 73 3.21 4.55 13.00
CA GLU A 73 2.72 4.50 11.62
C GLU A 73 1.66 3.40 11.43
N CYS A 74 0.76 3.64 10.47
CA CYS A 74 -0.24 2.68 10.03
C CYS A 74 0.20 1.99 8.74
N TYR A 75 0.28 0.66 8.78
CA TYR A 75 0.48 -0.18 7.60
C TYR A 75 -0.87 -0.55 7.02
N CYS A 76 -1.18 -0.05 5.82
CA CYS A 76 -2.48 -0.21 5.19
C CYS A 76 -2.59 -1.51 4.41
N PRO A 77 -3.73 -2.23 4.51
CA PRO A 77 -4.02 -3.36 3.65
C PRO A 77 -4.24 -2.90 2.20
N GLY A 78 -4.13 -3.84 1.26
CA GLY A 78 -4.40 -3.60 -0.15
C GLY A 78 -5.78 -2.96 -0.36
N GLY A 79 -5.83 -1.91 -1.17
CA GLY A 79 -7.04 -1.14 -1.42
C GLY A 79 -7.21 0.08 -0.51
N PHE A 80 -6.28 0.40 0.39
CA PHE A 80 -6.36 1.58 1.26
C PHE A 80 -5.01 2.31 1.39
N TYR A 81 -5.03 3.62 1.57
CA TYR A 81 -3.86 4.48 1.73
C TYR A 81 -4.15 5.71 2.61
N GLY A 82 -3.10 6.51 2.87
CA GLY A 82 -3.14 7.65 3.77
C GLY A 82 -2.54 7.34 5.16
N PRO A 83 -2.28 8.37 5.98
CA PRO A 83 -1.58 8.23 7.27
C PRO A 83 -2.29 7.32 8.27
N HIS A 84 -3.62 7.17 8.13
CA HIS A 84 -4.45 6.31 8.98
C HIS A 84 -5.23 5.29 8.16
N CYS A 85 -4.82 4.99 6.93
CA CYS A 85 -5.52 4.08 6.01
C CYS A 85 -6.98 4.47 5.75
N GLN A 86 -7.30 5.75 5.88
CA GLN A 86 -8.66 6.27 5.78
C GLN A 86 -9.12 6.44 4.32
N VAL A 87 -8.18 6.46 3.38
CA VAL A 87 -8.48 6.71 1.97
C VAL A 87 -8.57 5.38 1.22
N PRO A 88 -9.75 5.01 0.69
CA PRO A 88 -9.84 3.86 -0.18
C PRO A 88 -9.10 4.15 -1.50
N SER A 89 -8.23 3.24 -1.89
CA SER A 89 -7.58 3.26 -3.20
C SER A 89 -8.65 3.11 -4.28
N PRO A 90 -8.68 3.99 -5.29
CA PRO A 90 -9.60 3.84 -6.42
C PRO A 90 -9.30 2.57 -7.23
N THR A 91 -8.15 1.95 -7.00
CA THR A 91 -7.76 0.66 -7.56
C THR A 91 -7.64 -0.36 -6.42
N PRO A 92 -8.38 -1.48 -6.44
CA PRO A 92 -8.18 -2.55 -5.47
C PRO A 92 -6.73 -3.05 -5.61
N SER A 93 -5.89 -2.80 -4.61
CA SER A 93 -4.52 -3.32 -4.57
C SER A 93 -4.57 -4.80 -4.20
N ALA A 94 -4.99 -5.60 -5.17
CA ALA A 94 -4.24 -6.76 -5.57
C ALA A 94 -4.48 -6.88 -7.08
N PRO A 95 -3.46 -6.77 -7.94
CA PRO A 95 -3.50 -7.66 -9.07
C PRO A 95 -3.41 -9.05 -8.43
N THR A 96 -4.55 -9.70 -8.23
CA THR A 96 -4.66 -11.07 -8.73
C THR A 96 -4.35 -10.94 -10.22
N SER A 97 -3.07 -10.78 -10.56
CA SER A 97 -2.58 -10.96 -11.91
C SER A 97 -2.74 -12.45 -12.13
N LEU A 98 -3.97 -12.84 -12.45
CA LEU A 98 -4.14 -13.80 -13.53
C LEU A 98 -3.15 -13.34 -14.60
N PRO A 99 -2.22 -14.20 -15.04
CA PRO A 99 -1.25 -13.80 -16.04
C PRO A 99 -2.01 -13.14 -17.18
N VAL A 100 -1.64 -11.89 -17.52
CA VAL A 100 -2.27 -11.18 -18.62
C VAL A 100 -2.17 -12.09 -19.85
N VAL A 101 -3.31 -12.50 -20.38
CA VAL A 101 -3.36 -13.44 -21.49
C VAL A 101 -3.15 -12.63 -22.76
N CYS A 102 -1.95 -12.72 -23.32
CA CYS A 102 -1.62 -12.08 -24.57
C CYS A 102 -2.06 -12.93 -25.75
N HIS A 103 -2.74 -12.31 -26.70
CA HIS A 103 -3.16 -12.93 -27.95
C HIS A 103 -2.14 -12.67 -29.05
N ASN A 104 -2.28 -13.37 -30.18
CA ASN A 104 -1.49 -13.12 -31.40
C ASN A 104 0.04 -13.17 -31.21
N GLY A 105 0.53 -13.94 -30.25
CA GLY A 105 1.97 -14.08 -29.97
C GLY A 105 2.57 -12.94 -29.14
N GLY A 106 1.73 -12.12 -28.47
CA GLY A 106 2.20 -11.13 -27.50
C GLY A 106 2.89 -11.77 -26.30
N VAL A 107 3.88 -11.06 -25.74
CA VAL A 107 4.63 -11.50 -24.56
C VAL A 107 4.15 -10.75 -23.33
N ALA A 108 3.74 -11.48 -22.30
CA ALA A 108 3.30 -10.88 -21.04
C ALA A 108 4.48 -10.18 -20.35
N ASN A 109 4.29 -8.90 -20.02
CA ASN A 109 5.21 -8.10 -19.22
C ASN A 109 4.46 -7.51 -18.02
N LEU A 110 4.52 -8.21 -16.89
CA LEU A 110 3.85 -7.87 -15.63
C LEU A 110 2.33 -7.72 -15.78
N THR A 111 1.86 -6.52 -16.16
CA THR A 111 0.45 -6.14 -16.28
C THR A 111 0.02 -5.80 -17.70
N GLU A 112 0.93 -5.82 -18.68
CA GLU A 112 0.66 -5.45 -20.07
C GLU A 112 1.26 -6.48 -21.04
N CYS A 113 0.73 -6.52 -22.26
CA CYS A 113 1.27 -7.35 -23.33
C CYS A 113 2.18 -6.54 -24.26
N LEU A 114 3.40 -7.05 -24.47
CA LEU A 114 4.29 -6.58 -25.52
C LEU A 114 3.83 -7.19 -26.85
N CYS A 115 3.21 -6.37 -27.70
CA CYS A 115 2.62 -6.84 -28.95
C CYS A 115 3.64 -6.93 -30.08
N PRO A 116 3.59 -8.01 -30.89
CA PRO A 116 4.41 -8.13 -32.08
C PRO A 116 3.97 -7.09 -33.15
N PRO A 117 4.86 -6.76 -34.11
CA PRO A 117 4.55 -5.78 -35.15
C PRO A 117 3.25 -6.08 -35.91
N GLY A 118 2.37 -5.08 -36.00
CA GLY A 118 1.04 -5.23 -36.62
C GLY A 118 -0.07 -5.65 -35.65
N TYR A 119 0.21 -5.70 -34.35
CA TYR A 119 -0.79 -5.89 -33.31
C TYR A 119 -0.67 -4.82 -32.22
N SER A 120 -1.81 -4.40 -31.67
CA SER A 120 -1.92 -3.38 -30.63
C SER A 120 -3.07 -3.68 -29.67
N GLY A 121 -3.18 -2.90 -28.61
CA GLY A 121 -4.16 -3.12 -27.54
C GLY A 121 -3.57 -3.80 -26.30
N PRO A 122 -4.26 -3.69 -25.14
CA PRO A 122 -3.80 -4.19 -23.85
C PRO A 122 -3.50 -5.70 -23.82
N THR A 123 -4.12 -6.49 -24.70
CA THR A 123 -3.87 -7.94 -24.82
C THR A 123 -3.43 -8.36 -26.23
N CYS A 124 -3.01 -7.41 -27.07
CA CYS A 124 -2.65 -7.62 -28.48
C CYS A 124 -3.82 -8.16 -29.32
N GLU A 125 -5.03 -7.76 -28.96
CA GLU A 125 -6.27 -8.16 -29.61
C GLU A 125 -6.54 -7.40 -30.91
N THR A 126 -5.96 -6.21 -31.05
CA THR A 126 -6.17 -5.34 -32.21
C THR A 126 -5.11 -5.63 -33.26
N VAL A 127 -5.53 -5.80 -34.51
CA VAL A 127 -4.62 -5.83 -35.65
C VAL A 127 -4.38 -4.39 -36.07
N ASP A 128 -3.15 -3.91 -35.92
CA ASP A 128 -2.77 -2.58 -36.34
C ASP A 128 -2.49 -2.60 -37.85
N ALA A 129 -3.51 -2.19 -38.62
CA ALA A 129 -3.50 -2.18 -40.07
C ALA A 129 -2.71 -1.02 -40.68
N THR A 130 -2.12 -0.15 -39.85
CA THR A 130 -1.63 1.15 -40.30
C THR A 130 -0.31 1.13 -41.08
N ASP A 131 0.44 0.01 -41.11
CA ASP A 131 1.76 0.03 -41.77
C ASP A 131 2.06 -1.11 -42.75
N GLN A 132 1.07 -1.93 -43.14
CA GLN A 132 1.43 -3.19 -43.79
C GLN A 132 0.45 -3.77 -44.83
N CYS A 133 -0.20 -2.94 -45.64
CA CYS A 133 -0.83 -3.41 -46.87
C CYS A 133 0.27 -3.77 -47.90
N ALA A 134 0.51 -5.07 -48.12
CA ALA A 134 1.59 -5.56 -48.96
C ALA A 134 1.22 -5.53 -50.46
N GLY A 135 2.23 -5.44 -51.33
CA GLY A 135 2.06 -5.74 -52.75
C GLY A 135 1.17 -4.78 -53.55
N GLY A 136 1.18 -3.48 -53.22
CA GLY A 136 0.46 -2.43 -53.97
C GLY A 136 -1.02 -2.30 -53.61
N SER A 137 -1.43 -2.76 -52.43
CA SER A 137 -2.79 -2.63 -51.91
C SER A 137 -3.03 -1.26 -51.26
N THR A 138 -4.28 -0.79 -51.30
CA THR A 138 -4.67 0.52 -50.78
C THR A 138 -5.29 0.37 -49.38
N ALA A 139 -4.79 1.13 -48.42
CA ALA A 139 -5.39 1.23 -47.10
C ALA A 139 -6.61 2.14 -47.13
N VAL A 140 -7.76 1.65 -46.67
CA VAL A 140 -8.97 2.45 -46.46
C VAL A 140 -9.40 2.28 -44.99
N GLY A 141 -9.06 3.26 -44.16
CA GLY A 141 -9.20 3.14 -42.70
C GLY A 141 -8.29 2.05 -42.12
N ASN A 142 -8.86 1.11 -41.36
CA ASN A 142 -8.14 -0.02 -40.76
C ASN A 142 -8.21 -1.30 -41.60
N GLN A 143 -8.54 -1.22 -42.90
CA GLN A 143 -8.71 -2.38 -43.77
C GLN A 143 -7.90 -2.23 -45.08
N CYS A 144 -7.17 -3.26 -45.47
CA CYS A 144 -6.49 -3.32 -46.76
C CYS A 144 -7.45 -3.80 -47.85
N VAL A 145 -7.52 -3.07 -48.96
CA VAL A 145 -8.23 -3.50 -50.16
C VAL A 145 -7.27 -4.26 -51.07
N CYS A 146 -7.49 -5.57 -51.23
CA CYS A 146 -6.58 -6.44 -51.98
C CYS A 146 -6.82 -6.36 -53.50
N PRO A 147 -5.74 -6.28 -54.31
CA PRO A 147 -5.86 -6.41 -55.75
C PRO A 147 -6.24 -7.85 -56.14
N PRO A 148 -6.75 -8.07 -57.37
CA PRO A 148 -7.14 -9.40 -57.84
C PRO A 148 -6.01 -10.42 -57.72
N GLY A 149 -6.32 -11.59 -57.14
CA GLY A 149 -5.33 -12.65 -56.90
C GLY A 149 -4.48 -12.45 -55.63
N ARG A 150 -4.98 -11.69 -54.65
CA ARG A 150 -4.42 -11.61 -53.31
C ARG A 150 -5.53 -11.63 -52.27
N SER A 151 -5.22 -12.15 -51.07
CA SER A 151 -6.15 -12.24 -49.96
C SER A 151 -5.43 -12.10 -48.61
N GLY A 152 -6.21 -12.06 -47.52
CA GLY A 152 -5.71 -11.87 -46.17
C GLY A 152 -5.83 -10.43 -45.66
N PRO A 153 -5.75 -10.21 -44.33
CA PRO A 153 -5.96 -8.90 -43.70
C PRO A 153 -4.94 -7.84 -44.13
N ARG A 154 -3.84 -8.25 -44.76
CA ARG A 154 -2.74 -7.42 -45.23
C ARG A 154 -2.42 -7.58 -46.72
N CYS A 155 -3.20 -8.37 -47.46
CA CYS A 155 -3.00 -8.65 -48.89
C CYS A 155 -1.61 -9.23 -49.23
N ASP A 156 -1.01 -9.94 -48.28
CA ASP A 156 0.29 -10.60 -48.38
C ASP A 156 0.21 -11.99 -49.01
N THR A 157 -0.94 -12.63 -48.91
CA THR A 157 -1.20 -13.96 -49.47
C THR A 157 -1.59 -13.84 -50.96
N ARG A 158 -0.90 -14.56 -51.85
CA ARG A 158 -1.22 -14.68 -53.29
C ARG A 158 -2.13 -15.87 -53.55
#